data_AF-A0A353E546-F1
#
_entry.id   AF-A0A353E546-F1
#
_cell.length_a   1.000
_cell.length_b   1.000
_cell.length_c   1.000
_cell.angle_alpha   90.00
_cell.angle_beta   90.00
_cell.angle_gamma   90.00
#
_symmetry.space_group_name_H-M   'P 1'
#
loop_
_entity.id
_entity.type
_entity.pdbx_description
1 polymer ?
#
loop_
_entity_poly.entity_id
_entity_poly.type
_entity_poly.pdbx_seq_one_letter_code
_entity_poly.pdbx_strand_id
1 'polypeptide(L)'
;MISLRITGLYNRGQQDEYVELEAAARCSLEGLMLVRYVYNEEGFPIYSKARLYEFPDTNLRKGNRVRLYSGFTKEKKVRTPEGVTYNFSWNLEEPVWDGTHVECYIMSPDERIGFAPCNPIEDHPSPEERGTFIPLSDELRMSMARAIVEGNMKVHDENLGFVPIEVTGVPEDEKVFFEKGDFEGLVKHLQEKGELGDVKVTKKVKKDKKRK
;
A
#
# COMPACT_ATOMS: atom_id res chain seq x y z
N MET A 1 0.45 -9.80 17.52
CA MET A 1 -0.84 -10.36 17.08
C MET A 1 -1.76 -9.19 16.73
N ILE A 2 -2.16 -9.11 15.47
CA ILE A 2 -3.01 -8.02 14.96
C ILE A 2 -4.37 -8.10 15.66
N SER A 3 -4.76 -7.03 16.35
CA SER A 3 -6.03 -6.95 17.11
C SER A 3 -7.15 -6.31 16.29
N LEU A 4 -7.06 -6.43 14.97
CA LEU A 4 -8.03 -5.92 13.99
C LEU A 4 -8.62 -7.09 13.22
N ARG A 5 -9.92 -7.03 13.01
CA ARG A 5 -10.68 -8.00 12.25
C ARG A 5 -11.39 -7.30 11.11
N ILE A 6 -11.29 -7.85 9.91
CA ILE A 6 -12.18 -7.49 8.80
C ILE A 6 -13.58 -8.03 9.14
N THR A 7 -14.57 -7.14 9.21
CA THR A 7 -15.95 -7.50 9.53
C THR A 7 -16.78 -7.72 8.26
N GLY A 8 -16.42 -7.07 7.16
CA GLY A 8 -17.06 -7.31 5.87
C GLY A 8 -16.68 -6.29 4.79
N LEU A 9 -17.14 -6.59 3.57
CA LEU A 9 -17.12 -5.70 2.41
C LEU A 9 -18.56 -5.24 2.15
N TYR A 10 -18.76 -3.92 2.05
CA TYR A 10 -20.07 -3.30 1.96
C TYR A 10 -20.21 -2.50 0.66
N ASN A 11 -21.45 -2.44 0.15
CA ASN A 11 -21.83 -1.73 -1.07
C ASN A 11 -20.95 -2.08 -2.30
N ARG A 12 -20.48 -3.33 -2.38
CA ARG A 12 -19.53 -3.81 -3.40
C ARG A 12 -19.94 -3.40 -4.82
N GLY A 13 -19.01 -2.79 -5.55
CA GLY A 13 -19.22 -2.30 -6.92
C GLY A 13 -19.93 -0.95 -7.02
N GLN A 14 -20.27 -0.31 -5.89
CA GLN A 14 -20.86 1.03 -5.86
C GLN A 14 -19.81 2.08 -5.50
N GLN A 15 -20.10 3.36 -5.76
CA GLN A 15 -19.15 4.46 -5.48
C GLN A 15 -18.83 4.62 -3.98
N ASP A 16 -19.76 4.24 -3.11
CA ASP A 16 -19.62 4.34 -1.65
C ASP A 16 -19.21 3.02 -1.01
N GLU A 17 -18.61 2.09 -1.78
CA GLU A 17 -18.11 0.84 -1.24
C GLU A 17 -16.99 1.03 -0.22
N TYR A 18 -16.96 0.14 0.78
CA TYR A 18 -15.91 0.15 1.79
C TYR A 18 -15.69 -1.23 2.39
N VAL A 19 -14.48 -1.42 2.91
CA VAL A 19 -14.17 -2.50 3.85
C VAL A 19 -14.29 -1.96 5.27
N GLU A 20 -14.98 -2.71 6.14
CA GLU A 20 -15.08 -2.40 7.56
C GLU A 20 -14.17 -3.32 8.38
N LEU A 21 -13.50 -2.72 9.36
CA LEU A 21 -12.65 -3.37 10.33
C LEU A 21 -13.13 -3.04 11.74
N GLU A 22 -12.96 -3.96 12.67
CA GLU A 22 -13.24 -3.75 14.09
C GLU A 22 -12.00 -4.09 14.93
N ALA A 23 -11.68 -3.20 15.88
CA ALA A 23 -10.63 -3.42 16.85
C ALA A 23 -11.11 -4.35 17.97
N ALA A 24 -10.59 -5.58 18.02
CA ALA A 24 -10.89 -6.56 19.06
C ALA A 24 -10.27 -6.18 20.42
N ALA A 25 -9.19 -5.39 20.40
CA ALA A 25 -8.51 -4.83 21.57
C ALA A 25 -7.91 -3.46 21.24
N ARG A 26 -7.30 -2.79 22.23
CA ARG A 26 -6.55 -1.55 21.99
C ARG A 26 -5.36 -1.86 21.06
N CYS A 27 -5.22 -1.12 19.97
CA CYS A 27 -4.15 -1.29 18.98
C CYS A 27 -3.84 0.01 18.23
N SER A 28 -2.70 0.03 17.54
CA SER A 28 -2.30 1.10 16.60
C SER A 28 -2.45 0.61 15.17
N LEU A 29 -2.82 1.51 14.26
CA LEU A 29 -2.78 1.29 12.81
C LEU A 29 -1.43 1.60 12.17
N GLU A 30 -0.50 2.18 12.94
CA GLU A 30 0.84 2.55 12.47
C GLU A 30 1.52 1.38 11.74
N GLY A 31 1.98 1.66 10.53
CA GLY A 31 2.66 0.70 9.66
C GLY A 31 1.78 -0.40 9.07
N LEU A 32 0.52 -0.55 9.51
CA LEU A 32 -0.37 -1.59 8.98
C LEU A 32 -0.81 -1.27 7.56
N MET A 33 -0.95 -2.32 6.76
CA MET A 33 -1.46 -2.23 5.41
C MET A 33 -2.68 -3.13 5.23
N LEU A 34 -3.60 -2.68 4.40
CA LEU A 34 -4.62 -3.53 3.81
C LEU A 34 -4.19 -3.92 2.40
N VAL A 35 -4.12 -5.23 2.16
CA VAL A 35 -3.78 -5.79 0.85
C VAL A 35 -5.03 -6.41 0.25
N ARG A 36 -5.32 -6.05 -1.00
CA ARG A 36 -6.39 -6.62 -1.82
C ARG A 36 -5.78 -7.45 -2.93
N TYR A 37 -6.22 -8.70 -3.04
CA TYR A 37 -5.86 -9.59 -4.15
C TYR A 37 -7.07 -9.90 -5.02
N VAL A 38 -6.79 -10.11 -6.31
CA VAL A 38 -7.69 -10.79 -7.24
C VAL A 38 -7.05 -12.10 -7.60
N TYR A 39 -7.83 -13.16 -7.57
CA TYR A 39 -7.39 -14.47 -8.00
C TYR A 39 -7.98 -14.81 -9.37
N ASN A 40 -7.21 -15.55 -10.17
CA ASN A 40 -7.75 -16.16 -11.38
C ASN A 40 -8.62 -17.38 -11.03
N GLU A 41 -9.23 -18.01 -12.04
CA GLU A 41 -10.09 -19.20 -11.85
C GLU A 41 -9.35 -20.39 -11.24
N GLU A 42 -8.02 -20.43 -11.39
CA GLU A 42 -7.14 -21.47 -10.84
C GLU A 42 -6.72 -21.19 -9.38
N GLY A 43 -7.12 -20.04 -8.81
CA GLY A 43 -6.79 -19.66 -7.44
C GLY A 43 -5.40 -19.03 -7.28
N PHE A 44 -4.75 -18.61 -8.37
CA PHE A 44 -3.49 -17.87 -8.31
C PHE A 44 -3.72 -16.35 -8.25
N PRO A 45 -2.97 -15.61 -7.42
CA PRO A 45 -3.10 -14.16 -7.33
C PRO A 45 -2.60 -13.50 -8.62
N ILE A 46 -3.41 -12.58 -9.16
CA ILE A 46 -3.05 -11.71 -10.29
C ILE A 46 -2.40 -10.44 -9.71
N TYR A 47 -1.08 -10.45 -9.58
CA TYR A 47 -0.33 -9.38 -8.90
C TYR A 47 -0.52 -7.99 -9.53
N SER A 48 -0.71 -7.88 -10.84
CA SER A 48 -1.04 -6.61 -11.50
C SER A 48 -2.36 -5.98 -11.04
N LYS A 49 -3.29 -6.78 -10.52
CA LYS A 49 -4.58 -6.34 -9.97
C LYS A 49 -4.56 -6.22 -8.45
N ALA A 50 -3.42 -6.50 -7.80
CA ALA A 50 -3.26 -6.28 -6.38
C ALA A 50 -3.30 -4.78 -6.06
N ARG A 51 -3.82 -4.44 -4.88
CA ARG A 51 -3.86 -3.07 -4.37
C ARG A 51 -3.42 -3.08 -2.91
N LEU A 52 -2.63 -2.07 -2.51
CA LEU A 52 -2.18 -1.89 -1.14
C LEU A 52 -2.61 -0.52 -0.63
N TYR A 53 -3.17 -0.50 0.57
CA TYR A 53 -3.48 0.71 1.31
C TYR A 53 -2.68 0.73 2.59
N GLU A 54 -1.93 1.78 2.83
CA GLU A 54 -1.27 2.01 4.10
C GLU A 54 -2.15 2.86 5.01
N PHE A 55 -2.37 2.40 6.24
CA PHE A 55 -3.16 3.17 7.19
C PHE A 55 -2.34 4.30 7.81
N PRO A 56 -2.95 5.49 8.02
CA PRO A 56 -2.33 6.55 8.80
C PRO A 56 -2.28 6.17 10.28
N ASP A 57 -1.28 6.69 10.98
CA ASP A 57 -1.05 6.46 12.41
C ASP A 57 -2.28 6.82 13.26
N THR A 58 -3.02 5.79 13.66
CA THR A 58 -4.29 5.94 14.37
C THR A 58 -4.37 4.95 15.52
N ASN A 59 -4.59 5.48 16.71
CA ASN A 59 -4.80 4.67 17.91
C ASN A 59 -6.28 4.31 18.09
N LEU A 60 -6.55 3.01 18.15
CA LEU A 60 -7.89 2.44 18.30
C LEU A 60 -8.11 1.87 19.69
N ARG A 61 -9.33 2.02 20.20
CA ARG A 61 -9.83 1.31 21.38
C ARG A 61 -10.63 0.09 20.95
N LYS A 62 -10.78 -0.88 21.85
CA LYS A 62 -11.67 -2.02 21.65
C LYS A 62 -13.08 -1.54 21.22
N GLY A 63 -13.63 -2.17 20.19
CA GLY A 63 -14.93 -1.85 19.60
C GLY A 63 -14.93 -0.62 18.68
N ASN A 64 -13.79 0.07 18.50
CA ASN A 64 -13.69 1.08 17.45
C ASN A 64 -13.74 0.41 16.08
N ARG A 65 -14.35 1.11 15.14
CA ARG A 65 -14.48 0.67 13.75
C ARG A 65 -13.61 1.51 12.85
N VAL A 66 -13.14 0.91 11.77
CA VAL A 66 -12.47 1.59 10.68
C VAL A 66 -13.21 1.26 9.40
N ARG A 67 -13.52 2.26 8.60
CA ARG A 67 -14.06 2.10 7.26
C ARG A 67 -13.07 2.67 6.27
N LEU A 68 -12.60 1.84 5.36
CA LEU A 68 -11.78 2.29 4.25
C LEU A 68 -12.65 2.28 2.99
N TYR A 69 -13.03 3.47 2.54
CA TYR A 69 -13.75 3.67 1.29
C TYR A 69 -12.80 3.60 0.11
N SER A 70 -13.20 2.92 -0.96
CA SER A 70 -12.42 2.89 -2.19
C SER A 70 -12.32 4.29 -2.79
N GLY A 71 -13.42 5.04 -2.79
CA GLY A 71 -13.47 6.45 -3.23
C GLY A 71 -13.22 7.48 -2.12
N PHE A 72 -13.50 8.74 -2.45
CA PHE A 72 -13.38 9.88 -1.52
C PHE A 72 -14.54 9.95 -0.51
N THR A 73 -14.22 10.23 0.76
CA THR A 73 -15.17 10.52 1.84
C THR A 73 -14.71 11.74 2.66
N LYS A 74 -15.67 12.56 3.10
CA LYS A 74 -15.41 13.84 3.78
C LYS A 74 -15.21 13.71 5.28
N GLU A 75 -15.96 12.83 5.94
CA GLU A 75 -15.96 12.73 7.40
C GLU A 75 -14.93 11.73 7.87
N LYS A 76 -13.85 12.16 8.52
CA LYS A 76 -12.75 11.26 8.96
C LYS A 76 -13.03 10.50 10.25
N LYS A 77 -13.91 11.02 11.11
CA LYS A 77 -14.18 10.44 12.44
C LYS A 77 -15.60 10.73 12.90
N VAL A 78 -16.36 9.68 13.14
CA VAL A 78 -17.75 9.73 13.61
C VAL A 78 -17.82 9.09 14.99
N ARG A 79 -18.49 9.77 15.94
CA ARG A 79 -18.77 9.22 17.26
C ARG A 79 -20.25 8.86 17.34
N THR A 80 -20.53 7.59 17.63
CA THR A 80 -21.89 7.09 17.89
C THR A 80 -21.96 6.52 19.31
N PRO A 81 -23.17 6.24 19.83
CA PRO A 81 -23.33 5.51 21.09
C PRO A 81 -22.68 4.12 21.07
N GLU A 82 -22.59 3.46 19.90
CA GLU A 82 -21.95 2.14 19.77
C GLU A 82 -20.42 2.21 19.75
N GLY A 83 -19.83 3.38 19.49
CA GLY A 83 -18.37 3.54 19.48
C GLY A 83 -17.86 4.69 18.62
N VAL A 84 -16.60 4.58 18.23
CA VAL A 84 -15.93 5.54 17.35
C VAL A 84 -15.63 4.85 16.03
N THR A 85 -16.07 5.44 14.93
CA THR A 85 -15.77 5.01 13.58
C THR A 85 -14.78 5.98 12.95
N TYR A 86 -13.66 5.46 12.47
CA TYR A 86 -12.68 6.19 11.68
C TYR A 86 -12.91 5.87 10.22
N ASN A 87 -13.08 6.89 9.39
CA ASN A 87 -13.32 6.73 7.97
C ASN A 87 -12.09 7.23 7.21
N PHE A 88 -11.59 6.39 6.33
CA PHE A 88 -10.47 6.67 5.45
C PHE A 88 -10.91 6.56 4.00
N SER A 89 -10.17 7.24 3.13
CA SER A 89 -10.33 7.15 1.69
C SER A 89 -9.08 6.63 1.04
N TRP A 90 -9.28 5.70 0.12
CA TRP A 90 -8.25 5.26 -0.80
C TRP A 90 -8.14 6.20 -2.01
N ASN A 91 -9.16 7.03 -2.26
CA ASN A 91 -9.19 8.02 -3.34
C ASN A 91 -9.00 7.39 -4.73
N LEU A 92 -9.56 6.20 -4.94
CA LEU A 92 -9.59 5.54 -6.24
C LEU A 92 -10.76 6.07 -7.08
N GLU A 93 -10.57 6.07 -8.40
CA GLU A 93 -11.61 6.48 -9.36
C GLU A 93 -12.69 5.40 -9.52
N GLU A 94 -12.32 4.13 -9.31
CA GLU A 94 -13.19 2.97 -9.52
C GLU A 94 -13.32 2.10 -8.26
N PRO A 95 -14.49 1.45 -8.06
CA PRO A 95 -14.66 0.37 -7.09
C PRO A 95 -13.68 -0.78 -7.32
N VAL A 96 -13.20 -1.42 -6.24
CA VAL A 96 -12.24 -2.53 -6.22
C VAL A 96 -12.75 -3.79 -5.51
N TRP A 97 -13.91 -3.73 -4.85
CA TRP A 97 -14.45 -4.88 -4.11
C TRP A 97 -15.43 -5.74 -4.90
N ASP A 98 -15.66 -5.49 -6.19
CA ASP A 98 -16.57 -6.28 -7.02
C ASP A 98 -16.05 -7.71 -7.32
N GLY A 99 -16.89 -8.58 -7.90
CA GLY A 99 -16.49 -9.92 -8.35
C GLY A 99 -16.46 -11.04 -7.27
N THR A 100 -16.18 -12.27 -7.68
CA THR A 100 -16.20 -13.46 -6.80
C THR A 100 -14.81 -13.88 -6.29
N HIS A 101 -13.74 -13.39 -6.91
CA HIS A 101 -12.36 -13.81 -6.63
C HIS A 101 -11.53 -12.69 -5.98
N VAL A 102 -12.17 -11.87 -5.14
CA VAL A 102 -11.54 -10.76 -4.45
C VAL A 102 -11.44 -11.06 -2.97
N GLU A 103 -10.24 -10.95 -2.43
CA GLU A 103 -9.98 -11.11 -1.00
C GLU A 103 -9.14 -9.94 -0.47
N CYS A 104 -9.22 -9.73 0.84
CA CYS A 104 -8.38 -8.75 1.51
C CYS A 104 -7.82 -9.26 2.84
N TYR A 105 -6.65 -8.75 3.17
CA TYR A 105 -5.87 -9.14 4.33
C TYR A 105 -5.28 -7.89 4.98
N ILE A 106 -5.18 -7.90 6.31
CA ILE A 106 -4.36 -6.93 7.03
C ILE A 106 -2.98 -7.53 7.19
N MET A 107 -1.96 -6.77 6.83
CA MET A 107 -0.56 -7.13 7.02
C MET A 107 0.11 -6.13 7.95
N SER A 108 0.88 -6.62 8.91
CA SER A 108 1.87 -5.78 9.60
C SER A 108 3.11 -5.60 8.73
N PRO A 109 3.92 -4.54 8.94
CA PRO A 109 5.19 -4.36 8.24
C PRO A 109 6.21 -5.46 8.60
N ASP A 110 5.97 -6.18 9.69
CA ASP A 110 6.74 -7.34 10.15
C ASP A 110 6.23 -8.66 9.52
N GLU A 111 5.01 -8.64 8.94
CA GLU A 111 4.43 -9.73 8.16
C GLU A 111 4.90 -9.62 6.70
N ARG A 112 5.52 -10.70 6.24
CA ARG A 112 6.44 -10.73 5.09
C ARG A 112 5.68 -10.57 3.77
N ILE A 113 5.99 -9.53 2.99
CA ILE A 113 5.62 -9.49 1.55
C ILE A 113 6.75 -10.16 0.76
N GLY A 114 6.46 -11.29 0.13
CA GLY A 114 7.39 -11.95 -0.78
C GLY A 114 7.33 -11.30 -2.17
N PHE A 115 8.35 -10.54 -2.54
CA PHE A 115 8.58 -10.19 -3.95
C PHE A 115 9.39 -11.33 -4.58
N ALA A 116 8.80 -12.04 -5.53
CA ALA A 116 9.55 -12.99 -6.37
C ALA A 116 10.28 -12.18 -7.45
N PRO A 117 11.63 -12.19 -7.50
CA PRO A 117 12.36 -11.52 -8.57
C PRO A 117 12.03 -12.15 -9.92
N CYS A 118 11.82 -11.30 -10.92
CA CYS A 118 11.34 -11.64 -12.26
C CYS A 118 12.32 -12.43 -13.14
N ASN A 119 13.56 -12.66 -12.68
CA ASN A 119 14.52 -13.52 -13.36
C ASN A 119 14.90 -14.69 -12.44
N PRO A 120 15.01 -15.92 -12.96
CA PRO A 120 15.71 -16.97 -12.24
C PRO A 120 17.16 -16.50 -12.06
N ILE A 121 17.52 -16.11 -10.85
CA ILE A 121 18.92 -15.99 -10.47
C ILE A 121 19.40 -17.44 -10.40
N GLU A 122 20.21 -17.84 -11.38
CA GLU A 122 20.54 -19.25 -11.67
C GLU A 122 21.23 -20.02 -10.54
N ASP A 123 21.61 -19.40 -9.42
CA ASP A 123 22.46 -20.05 -8.42
C ASP A 123 22.07 -19.79 -6.96
N HIS A 124 20.82 -20.00 -6.54
CA HIS A 124 20.52 -20.12 -5.10
C HIS A 124 19.48 -21.22 -4.72
N PRO A 125 19.77 -22.01 -3.66
CA PRO A 125 18.98 -23.16 -3.25
C PRO A 125 17.71 -22.80 -2.48
N SER A 126 16.63 -23.53 -2.79
CA SER A 126 15.34 -23.59 -2.08
C SER A 126 14.41 -22.35 -2.15
N PRO A 127 13.08 -22.55 -2.21
CA PRO A 127 12.07 -21.48 -2.25
C PRO A 127 12.09 -20.50 -1.07
N GLU A 128 12.62 -20.90 0.08
CA GLU A 128 12.69 -20.10 1.31
C GLU A 128 13.70 -18.94 1.21
N GLU A 129 14.66 -19.03 0.28
CA GLU A 129 15.69 -18.00 0.03
C GLU A 129 15.33 -17.05 -1.13
N ARG A 130 14.19 -17.26 -1.82
CA ARG A 130 13.80 -16.52 -3.04
C ARG A 130 13.07 -15.19 -2.83
N GLY A 131 12.66 -14.89 -1.60
CA GLY A 131 12.10 -13.58 -1.29
C GLY A 131 13.22 -12.63 -0.91
N THR A 132 13.45 -11.57 -1.67
CA THR A 132 14.14 -10.42 -1.09
C THR A 132 13.13 -9.74 -0.17
N PHE A 133 13.17 -10.13 1.10
CA PHE A 133 12.28 -9.65 2.14
C PHE A 133 12.73 -8.25 2.53
N ILE A 134 11.84 -7.26 2.40
CA ILE A 134 12.21 -5.91 2.75
C ILE A 134 11.14 -5.31 3.69
N PRO A 135 11.46 -5.10 4.97
CA PRO A 135 10.57 -4.39 5.88
C PRO A 135 10.42 -2.95 5.42
N LEU A 136 9.17 -2.49 5.26
CA LEU A 136 8.84 -1.12 4.82
C LEU A 136 9.12 -0.09 5.92
N SER A 137 10.40 0.20 6.16
CA SER A 137 10.78 1.44 6.85
C SER A 137 10.44 2.65 5.97
N ASP A 138 10.31 3.85 6.54
CA ASP A 138 9.99 5.07 5.77
C ASP A 138 11.02 5.35 4.66
N GLU A 139 12.30 5.05 4.90
CA GLU A 139 13.35 5.14 3.88
C GLU A 139 13.13 4.14 2.74
N LEU A 140 12.69 2.93 3.06
CA LEU A 140 12.41 1.93 2.04
C LEU A 140 11.12 2.24 1.28
N ARG A 141 10.07 2.73 1.93
CA ARG A 141 8.84 3.19 1.27
C ARG A 141 9.14 4.25 0.23
N MET A 142 9.96 5.24 0.59
CA MET A 142 10.42 6.27 -0.34
C MET A 142 11.28 5.69 -1.47
N SER A 143 12.15 4.72 -1.18
CA SER A 143 12.93 4.03 -2.21
C SER A 143 12.07 3.20 -3.16
N MET A 144 11.01 2.55 -2.66
CA MET A 144 10.06 1.78 -3.46
C MET A 144 9.18 2.70 -4.30
N ALA A 145 8.59 3.74 -3.72
CA ALA A 145 7.84 4.75 -4.44
C ALA A 145 8.67 5.36 -5.59
N ARG A 146 9.94 5.66 -5.31
CA ARG A 146 10.90 6.11 -6.32
C ARG A 146 11.11 5.05 -7.42
N ALA A 147 11.38 3.80 -7.05
CA ALA A 147 11.59 2.73 -8.02
C ALA A 147 10.36 2.48 -8.90
N ILE A 148 9.16 2.61 -8.34
CA ILE A 148 7.88 2.51 -9.05
C ILE A 148 7.76 3.63 -10.09
N VAL A 149 7.90 4.89 -9.68
CA VAL A 149 7.80 6.06 -10.58
C VAL A 149 8.89 6.09 -11.63
N GLU A 150 10.11 5.66 -11.30
CA GLU A 150 11.21 5.53 -12.26
C GLU A 150 11.01 4.33 -13.21
N GLY A 151 9.96 3.52 -13.05
CA GLY A 151 9.63 2.36 -13.89
C GLY A 151 10.55 1.15 -13.67
N ASN A 152 11.33 1.16 -12.59
CA ASN A 152 12.29 0.12 -12.23
C ASN A 152 11.63 -1.07 -11.51
N MET A 153 10.35 -0.96 -11.15
CA MET A 153 9.57 -2.02 -10.51
C MET A 153 8.41 -2.45 -11.40
N LYS A 154 8.33 -3.76 -11.68
CA LYS A 154 7.28 -4.38 -12.49
C LYS A 154 6.75 -5.62 -11.79
N VAL A 155 5.51 -5.98 -12.09
CA VAL A 155 4.87 -7.21 -11.62
C VAL A 155 4.33 -8.02 -12.79
N HIS A 156 4.06 -9.30 -12.55
CA HIS A 156 3.40 -10.15 -13.54
C HIS A 156 1.91 -9.81 -13.65
N ASP A 157 1.43 -9.72 -14.89
CA ASP A 157 0.00 -9.67 -15.19
C ASP A 157 -0.61 -11.08 -15.28
N GLU A 158 -1.89 -11.13 -15.64
CA GLU A 158 -2.65 -12.37 -15.79
C GLU A 158 -2.12 -13.31 -16.90
N ASN A 159 -1.31 -12.78 -17.83
CA ASN A 159 -0.67 -13.53 -18.92
C ASN A 159 0.83 -13.75 -18.66
N LEU A 160 1.28 -13.53 -17.41
CA LEU A 160 2.69 -13.57 -17.00
C LEU A 160 3.58 -12.52 -17.68
N GLY A 161 3.00 -11.52 -18.34
CA GLY A 161 3.71 -10.35 -18.88
C GLY A 161 4.13 -9.39 -17.78
N PHE A 162 5.12 -8.52 -18.05
CA PHE A 162 5.59 -7.53 -17.07
C PHE A 162 4.89 -6.18 -17.23
N VAL A 163 4.18 -5.75 -16.19
CA VAL A 163 3.52 -4.43 -16.13
C VAL A 163 4.12 -3.57 -15.01
N PRO A 164 4.23 -2.24 -15.20
CA PRO A 164 4.70 -1.35 -14.15
C PRO A 164 3.72 -1.33 -12.96
N ILE A 165 4.26 -1.09 -11.77
CA ILE A 165 3.43 -0.74 -10.61
C ILE A 165 3.01 0.72 -10.72
N GLU A 166 1.84 1.06 -10.22
CA GLU A 166 1.33 2.44 -10.18
C GLU A 166 1.10 2.89 -8.74
N VAL A 167 1.46 4.14 -8.43
CA VAL A 167 1.12 4.78 -7.16
C VAL A 167 -0.16 5.60 -7.39
N THR A 168 -1.22 5.26 -6.66
CA THR A 168 -2.52 5.95 -6.74
C THR A 168 -2.88 6.59 -5.40
N GLY A 169 -3.92 7.44 -5.38
CA GLY A 169 -4.43 8.04 -4.15
C GLY A 169 -3.51 9.08 -3.49
N VAL A 170 -2.46 9.51 -4.19
CA VAL A 170 -1.53 10.56 -3.72
C VAL A 170 -2.29 11.88 -3.53
N PRO A 171 -2.14 12.57 -2.38
CA PRO A 171 -2.71 13.90 -2.16
C PRO A 171 -2.39 14.87 -3.31
N GLU A 172 -3.32 15.76 -3.67
CA GLU A 172 -3.15 16.66 -4.83
C GLU A 172 -1.89 17.54 -4.72
N ASP A 173 -1.55 17.99 -3.52
CA ASP A 173 -0.36 18.79 -3.24
C ASP A 173 0.95 17.99 -3.36
N GLU A 174 0.86 16.66 -3.27
CA GLU A 174 1.99 15.74 -3.40
C GLU A 174 2.12 15.16 -4.82
N LYS A 175 1.00 15.04 -5.54
CA LYS A 175 0.92 14.45 -6.89
C LYS A 175 1.90 15.10 -7.87
N VAL A 176 2.10 16.41 -7.75
CA VAL A 176 3.03 17.20 -8.57
C VAL A 176 4.48 16.70 -8.45
N PHE A 177 4.89 16.20 -7.29
CA PHE A 177 6.24 15.66 -7.10
C PHE A 177 6.39 14.28 -7.74
N PHE A 178 5.37 13.42 -7.65
CA PHE A 178 5.37 12.11 -8.31
C PHE A 178 5.39 12.24 -9.83
N GLU A 179 4.57 13.14 -10.40
CA GLU A 179 4.52 13.40 -11.85
C GLU A 179 5.85 13.95 -12.40
N LYS A 180 6.57 14.73 -11.59
CA LYS A 180 7.88 15.29 -11.95
C LYS A 180 9.06 14.39 -11.60
N GLY A 181 8.83 13.31 -10.87
CA GLY A 181 9.89 12.48 -10.27
C GLY A 181 10.79 13.24 -9.27
N ASP A 182 10.25 14.30 -8.63
CA ASP A 182 10.96 15.15 -7.67
C ASP A 182 10.83 14.63 -6.23
N PHE A 183 11.52 13.54 -5.95
CA PHE A 183 11.51 12.91 -4.62
C PHE A 183 12.25 13.71 -3.55
N GLU A 184 13.23 14.54 -3.94
CA GLU A 184 13.91 15.45 -3.00
C GLU A 184 12.94 16.55 -2.54
N GLY A 185 12.15 17.12 -3.46
CA GLY A 185 11.06 18.04 -3.14
C GLY A 185 9.98 17.40 -2.28
N LEU A 186 9.57 16.17 -2.59
CA LEU A 186 8.58 15.43 -1.80
C LEU A 186 9.04 15.18 -0.36
N VAL A 187 10.28 14.70 -0.15
CA VAL A 187 10.80 14.46 1.21
C VAL A 187 10.82 15.76 2.02
N LYS A 188 11.24 16.87 1.40
CA LYS A 188 11.24 18.17 2.07
C LYS A 188 9.83 18.63 2.43
N HIS A 189 8.87 18.47 1.53
CA HIS A 189 7.46 18.77 1.76
C HIS A 189 6.88 17.97 2.94
N LEU A 190 7.15 16.67 3.00
CA LEU A 190 6.69 15.79 4.07
C LEU A 190 7.38 16.10 5.42
N GLN A 191 8.67 16.47 5.42
CA GLN A 191 9.38 16.96 6.61
C GLN A 191 8.78 18.27 7.13
N GLU A 192 8.44 19.21 6.25
CA GLU A 192 7.79 20.47 6.61
C GLU A 192 6.38 20.25 7.19
N LYS A 193 5.67 19.20 6.76
CA LYS A 193 4.41 18.75 7.36
C LYS A 193 4.58 18.00 8.69
N GLY A 194 5.80 17.60 9.04
CA GLY A 194 6.07 16.77 10.21
C GLY A 194 5.62 15.31 10.05
N GLU A 195 5.38 14.87 8.81
CA GLU A 195 4.96 13.50 8.46
C GLU A 195 6.15 12.57 8.21
N LEU A 196 7.37 13.12 8.13
CA LEU A 196 8.63 12.39 8.05
C LEU A 196 9.61 12.91 9.10
N GLY A 197 10.35 12.00 9.75
CA GLY A 197 11.51 12.34 10.57
C GLY A 197 12.67 12.92 9.74
N ASP A 198 13.82 13.18 10.40
CA ASP A 198 15.06 13.66 9.76
C ASP A 198 15.69 12.58 8.85
N VAL A 199 15.02 12.20 7.76
CA VAL A 199 15.52 11.29 6.74
C VAL A 199 16.52 12.03 5.86
N LYS A 200 17.75 11.51 5.79
CA LYS A 200 18.81 12.06 4.94
C LYS A 200 18.68 11.50 3.53
N VAL A 201 18.29 12.34 2.57
CA VAL A 201 18.29 11.96 1.15
C VAL A 201 19.73 11.76 0.66
N THR A 202 20.10 10.53 0.30
CA THR A 202 21.37 10.24 -0.35
C THR A 202 21.37 10.77 -1.78
N LYS A 203 22.21 11.78 -2.05
CA LYS A 203 22.43 12.36 -3.39
C LYS A 203 22.83 11.28 -4.39
N LYS A 204 22.19 11.29 -5.57
CA LYS A 204 22.54 10.49 -6.76
C LYS A 204 24.06 10.48 -7.00
N VAL A 205 24.67 9.30 -7.04
CA VAL A 205 25.96 9.12 -7.72
C VAL A 205 25.72 9.41 -9.21
N LYS A 206 26.39 10.44 -9.73
CA LYS A 206 26.36 10.78 -11.15
C LYS A 206 26.80 9.56 -11.95
N LYS A 207 25.93 9.14 -12.87
CA LYS A 207 26.22 8.16 -13.93
C LYS A 207 27.49 8.62 -14.66
N ASP A 208 28.57 7.85 -14.52
CA ASP A 208 29.82 8.16 -15.18
C ASP A 208 29.61 8.24 -16.69
N LYS A 209 30.01 9.39 -17.24
CA LYS A 209 30.02 9.65 -18.67
C LYS A 209 31.01 8.68 -19.33
N LYS A 210 30.51 7.92 -20.31
CA LYS A 210 31.23 7.30 -21.44
C LYS A 210 32.73 7.65 -21.49
N ARG A 211 33.60 6.64 -21.40
CA ARG A 211 34.89 6.67 -22.10
C ARG A 211 34.79 5.79 -23.35
N LYS A 212 35.17 6.42 -24.45
CA LYS A 212 35.32 5.88 -25.81
C LYS A 212 36.35 4.76 -25.83
#